data_AF-A0A7W0LW02-F1
#
_entry.id   AF-A0A7W0LW02-F1
#
_cell.length_a   1.000
_cell.length_b   1.000
_cell.length_c   1.000
_cell.angle_alpha   90.00
_cell.angle_beta   90.00
_cell.angle_gamma   90.00
#
_symmetry.space_group_name_H-M   'P 1'
#
loop_
_entity.id
_entity.type
_entity.pdbx_description
1 polymer ?
#
loop_
_entity_poly.entity_id
_entity_poly.type
_entity_poly.pdbx_seq_one_letter_code
_entity_poly.pdbx_strand_id
1 'polypeptide(L)'
;MPQTIDPSIFKAYDVRGTYGDQIDEDVAYRLGRGFARVLADMYETTAADLHLAIGRDMRLQAESLSERYAQGMRDEGAHVLDIGMVGSEMLYWTVGSRELDGGLMCTASHNPKAYTGAKLVGRGALPLSGDSGIGELCEIVTAGEPGPPVDAVGGHDSEEVGEPFRADALEFVDASTIAAMKVVLDGGNGMAGEMCGPILDGLPLDQVRLYWEPDGEFPDHEPNPLLEENRRFIMDKVLSEGADLGIAWDGDGDRCFFIDDTGRFVDGDFLTTLLAQSILTKEPGAAILYDVRASRAVRDVVEDAGGTAHVNRVGHAFFKARMREDGAAFGGEVSGHYYFRDFHCADSGTLPALLILELLSAKGQKMSELLEPLRSRYFISGEINSEVDDADAKMEEIASRYSDGEVT
;
A
#
# COMPACT_ATOMS: atom_id res chain seq x y z
N MET A 1 -9.86 13.27 32.82
CA MET A 1 -8.69 12.44 33.20
C MET A 1 -7.93 12.18 31.92
N PRO A 2 -6.59 12.24 31.90
CA PRO A 2 -5.85 11.95 30.68
C PRO A 2 -6.28 10.55 30.19
N GLN A 3 -6.69 10.46 28.93
CA GLN A 3 -7.07 9.19 28.33
C GLN A 3 -5.85 8.28 28.37
N THR A 4 -6.01 7.09 28.95
CA THR A 4 -5.01 6.04 28.85
C THR A 4 -5.10 5.49 27.44
N ILE A 5 -4.02 5.65 26.66
CA ILE A 5 -3.96 5.17 25.28
C ILE A 5 -3.75 3.66 25.31
N ASP A 6 -4.63 2.94 24.62
CA ASP A 6 -4.52 1.49 24.49
C ASP A 6 -3.33 1.15 23.56
N PRO A 7 -2.26 0.50 24.05
CA PRO A 7 -1.11 0.14 23.22
C PRO A 7 -1.49 -0.81 22.07
N SER A 8 -2.66 -1.45 22.11
CA SER A 8 -3.14 -2.31 21.04
C SER A 8 -3.36 -1.58 19.71
N ILE A 9 -3.46 -0.24 19.70
CA ILE A 9 -3.59 0.53 18.45
C ILE A 9 -2.30 0.51 17.62
N PHE A 10 -1.15 0.25 18.24
CA PHE A 10 0.14 0.13 17.56
C PHE A 10 0.27 -1.29 17.01
N LYS A 11 0.09 -1.43 15.70
CA LYS A 11 0.25 -2.70 14.99
C LYS A 11 1.71 -2.86 14.57
N ALA A 12 2.04 -3.99 13.93
CA ALA A 12 3.40 -4.26 13.48
C ALA A 12 3.95 -3.22 12.47
N TYR A 13 3.06 -2.53 11.75
CA TYR A 13 3.38 -1.75 10.54
C TYR A 13 2.77 -0.34 10.50
N ASP A 14 1.78 -0.08 11.35
CA ASP A 14 1.00 1.15 11.36
C ASP A 14 0.25 1.31 12.70
N VAL A 15 -0.44 2.44 12.84
CA VAL A 15 -1.37 2.68 13.94
C VAL A 15 -2.79 2.53 13.42
N ARG A 16 -3.62 1.68 14.06
CA ARG A 16 -5.03 1.47 13.71
C ARG A 16 -5.90 1.33 14.94
N GLY A 17 -7.02 2.05 14.93
CA GLY A 17 -8.02 1.98 15.99
C GLY A 17 -9.35 2.58 15.55
N THR A 18 -10.39 2.38 16.35
CA THR A 18 -11.70 3.00 16.11
C THR A 18 -11.70 4.47 16.53
N TYR A 19 -12.30 5.32 15.71
CA TYR A 19 -12.41 6.74 16.00
C TYR A 19 -13.39 7.00 17.16
N GLY A 20 -13.02 7.89 18.08
CA GLY A 20 -13.80 8.28 19.26
C GLY A 20 -13.67 7.35 20.47
N ASP A 21 -13.27 6.09 20.28
CA ASP A 21 -13.00 5.15 21.37
C ASP A 21 -11.49 4.96 21.59
N GLN A 22 -10.77 4.53 20.55
CA GLN A 22 -9.34 4.23 20.63
C GLN A 22 -8.44 5.35 20.09
N ILE A 23 -8.90 6.07 19.07
CA ILE A 23 -8.19 7.20 18.47
C ILE A 23 -9.12 8.40 18.38
N ASP A 24 -8.67 9.55 18.85
CA ASP A 24 -9.33 10.85 18.72
C ASP A 24 -8.30 11.95 18.39
N GLU A 25 -8.72 13.21 18.39
CA GLU A 25 -7.89 14.38 18.12
C GLU A 25 -6.74 14.59 19.12
N ASP A 26 -6.88 14.11 20.37
CA ASP A 26 -5.80 14.17 21.37
C ASP A 26 -4.77 13.08 21.10
N VAL A 27 -5.22 11.86 20.83
CA VAL A 27 -4.35 10.74 20.43
C VAL A 27 -3.59 11.08 19.14
N ALA A 28 -4.26 11.66 18.13
CA ALA A 28 -3.62 12.09 16.89
C ALA A 28 -2.55 13.17 17.12
N TYR A 29 -2.83 14.15 17.97
CA TYR A 29 -1.84 15.16 18.35
C TYR A 29 -0.60 14.53 19.00
N ARG A 30 -0.80 13.60 19.94
CA ARG A 30 0.31 12.90 20.62
C ARG A 30 1.11 12.04 19.67
N LEU A 31 0.45 11.35 18.74
CA LEU A 31 1.11 10.60 17.67
C LEU A 31 1.96 11.51 16.78
N GLY A 32 1.46 12.70 16.42
CA GLY A 32 2.25 13.70 15.69
C GLY A 32 3.50 14.17 16.44
N ARG A 33 3.35 14.47 17.75
CA ARG A 33 4.49 14.82 18.64
C ARG A 33 5.50 13.67 18.72
N GLY A 34 5.01 12.45 18.92
CA GLY A 34 5.83 11.25 19.05
C GLY A 34 6.58 10.94 17.75
N PHE A 35 5.92 11.05 16.60
CA PHE A 35 6.51 10.75 15.30
C PHE A 35 7.71 11.64 14.99
N ALA A 36 7.58 12.96 15.19
CA ALA A 36 8.69 13.90 15.00
C ALA A 36 9.88 13.59 15.94
N ARG A 37 9.62 13.19 17.19
CA ARG A 37 10.67 12.80 18.15
C ARG A 37 11.38 11.51 17.76
N VAL A 38 10.63 10.49 17.35
CA VAL A 38 11.19 9.20 16.89
C VAL A 38 12.10 9.43 15.70
N LEU A 39 11.66 10.20 14.70
CA LEU A 39 12.51 10.50 13.53
C LEU A 39 13.74 11.33 13.90
N ALA A 40 13.60 12.31 14.80
CA ALA A 40 14.73 13.11 15.26
C ALA A 40 15.79 12.24 15.95
N ASP A 41 15.37 11.31 16.81
CA ASP A 41 16.27 10.37 17.50
C ASP A 41 16.92 9.39 16.50
N MET A 42 16.12 8.77 15.63
CA MET A 42 16.62 7.84 14.59
C MET A 42 17.66 8.47 13.66
N TYR A 43 17.55 9.77 13.40
CA TYR A 43 18.46 10.50 12.52
C TYR A 43 19.53 11.30 13.25
N GLU A 44 19.62 11.14 14.58
CA GLU A 44 20.57 11.86 15.45
C GLU A 44 20.54 13.38 15.22
N THR A 45 19.33 13.94 15.05
CA THR A 45 19.07 15.35 14.71
C THR A 45 18.04 15.97 15.66
N THR A 46 17.66 17.23 15.44
CA THR A 46 16.53 17.85 16.14
C THR A 46 15.26 17.78 15.29
N ALA A 47 14.09 17.73 15.94
CA ALA A 47 12.81 17.79 15.23
C ALA A 47 12.66 19.08 14.40
N ALA A 48 13.33 20.17 14.78
CA ALA A 48 13.35 21.42 14.02
C ALA A 48 14.07 21.34 12.67
N ASP A 49 14.89 20.31 12.45
CA ASP A 49 15.57 20.08 11.18
C ASP A 49 14.76 19.19 10.22
N LEU A 50 13.64 18.60 10.70
CA LEU A 50 12.83 17.66 9.94
C LEU A 50 11.86 18.37 9.00
N HIS A 51 11.77 17.87 7.76
CA HIS A 51 10.70 18.18 6.81
C HIS A 51 9.82 16.95 6.62
N LEU A 52 8.55 17.04 7.01
CA LEU A 52 7.64 15.90 7.08
C LEU A 52 6.41 16.15 6.19
N ALA A 53 6.02 15.18 5.38
CA ALA A 53 4.77 15.24 4.64
C ALA A 53 3.59 14.74 5.49
N ILE A 54 2.41 15.29 5.25
CA ILE A 54 1.15 14.74 5.75
C ILE A 54 0.11 14.68 4.64
N GLY A 55 -0.58 13.54 4.57
CA GLY A 55 -1.72 13.33 3.68
C GLY A 55 -2.83 12.58 4.42
N ARG A 56 -4.03 12.54 3.81
CA ARG A 56 -5.19 11.84 4.39
C ARG A 56 -6.05 11.16 3.34
N ASP A 57 -6.71 10.07 3.74
CA ASP A 57 -7.75 9.46 2.92
C ASP A 57 -9.09 10.25 3.03
N MET A 58 -10.12 9.72 2.39
CA MET A 58 -11.48 10.28 2.32
C MET A 58 -12.35 10.02 3.55
N ARG A 59 -11.83 9.38 4.62
CA ARG A 59 -12.64 9.12 5.82
C ARG A 59 -13.08 10.43 6.46
N LEU A 60 -14.28 10.43 7.03
CA LEU A 60 -14.94 11.63 7.53
C LEU A 60 -14.12 12.38 8.60
N GLN A 61 -13.47 11.62 9.47
CA GLN A 61 -12.61 12.12 10.55
C GLN A 61 -11.19 12.45 10.10
N ALA A 62 -10.78 12.08 8.89
CA ALA A 62 -9.38 12.18 8.48
C ALA A 62 -8.90 13.62 8.40
N GLU A 63 -9.78 14.58 8.07
CA GLU A 63 -9.47 16.01 8.06
C GLU A 63 -9.12 16.54 9.46
N SER A 64 -9.97 16.28 10.47
CA SER A 64 -9.68 16.74 11.84
C SER A 64 -8.46 16.05 12.42
N LEU A 65 -8.26 14.76 12.14
CA LEU A 65 -7.11 14.02 12.64
C LEU A 65 -5.80 14.47 11.98
N SER A 66 -5.78 14.70 10.66
CA SER A 66 -4.59 15.19 9.95
C SER A 66 -4.14 16.56 10.47
N GLU A 67 -5.06 17.48 10.74
CA GLU A 67 -4.73 18.76 11.37
C GLU A 67 -4.03 18.58 12.72
N ARG A 68 -4.47 17.60 13.52
CA ARG A 68 -3.91 17.32 14.85
C ARG A 68 -2.55 16.63 14.77
N TYR A 69 -2.38 15.66 13.85
CA TYR A 69 -1.08 15.08 13.54
C TYR A 69 -0.07 16.17 13.13
N ALA A 70 -0.45 17.03 12.17
CA ALA A 70 0.39 18.13 11.69
C ALA A 70 0.74 19.11 12.81
N GLN A 71 -0.24 19.49 13.64
CA GLN A 71 0.01 20.34 14.79
C GLN A 71 1.00 19.70 15.78
N GLY A 72 0.87 18.39 16.04
CA GLY A 72 1.82 17.66 16.86
C GLY A 72 3.23 17.74 16.30
N MET A 73 3.44 17.44 15.02
CA MET A 73 4.77 17.54 14.40
C MET A 73 5.37 18.94 14.52
N ARG A 74 4.56 19.98 14.24
CA ARG A 74 5.00 21.39 14.31
C ARG A 74 5.34 21.86 15.71
N ASP A 75 4.60 21.40 16.72
CA ASP A 75 4.85 21.73 18.12
C ASP A 75 6.15 21.09 18.66
N GLU A 76 6.77 20.16 17.94
CA GLU A 76 8.14 19.71 18.15
C GLU A 76 9.20 20.49 17.34
N GLY A 77 8.76 21.37 16.43
CA GLY A 77 9.61 22.20 15.58
C GLY A 77 9.66 21.78 14.11
N ALA A 78 9.11 20.61 13.76
CA ALA A 78 9.21 20.08 12.40
C ALA A 78 8.44 20.92 11.37
N HIS A 79 9.01 21.07 10.18
CA HIS A 79 8.33 21.66 9.05
C HIS A 79 7.37 20.65 8.43
N VAL A 80 6.09 21.01 8.29
CA VAL A 80 5.07 20.12 7.70
C VAL A 80 4.70 20.58 6.29
N LEU A 81 4.70 19.64 5.34
CA LEU A 81 4.16 19.77 4.00
C LEU A 81 2.83 19.01 3.91
N ASP A 82 1.72 19.72 3.86
CA ASP A 82 0.38 19.14 3.72
C ASP A 82 0.02 18.94 2.24
N ILE A 83 -0.13 17.67 1.84
CA ILE A 83 -0.51 17.28 0.47
C ILE A 83 -1.99 16.96 0.32
N GLY A 84 -2.80 17.22 1.35
CA GLY A 84 -4.25 17.13 1.30
C GLY A 84 -4.80 15.71 1.23
N MET A 85 -5.92 15.55 0.51
CA MET A 85 -6.63 14.29 0.37
C MET A 85 -6.05 13.48 -0.80
N VAL A 86 -5.30 12.41 -0.50
CA VAL A 86 -4.51 11.64 -1.47
C VAL A 86 -4.57 10.14 -1.19
N GLY A 87 -4.10 9.29 -2.11
CA GLY A 87 -3.84 7.88 -1.82
C GLY A 87 -2.52 7.69 -1.05
N SER A 88 -2.37 6.54 -0.37
CA SER A 88 -1.17 6.25 0.44
C SER A 88 0.14 6.29 -0.37
N GLU A 89 0.12 5.81 -1.61
CA GLU A 89 1.31 5.82 -2.48
C GLU A 89 1.74 7.23 -2.90
N MET A 90 0.80 8.19 -2.96
CA MET A 90 1.14 9.58 -3.30
C MET A 90 1.94 10.22 -2.16
N LEU A 91 1.64 9.89 -0.90
CA LEU A 91 2.49 10.30 0.22
C LEU A 91 3.89 9.68 0.10
N TYR A 92 3.99 8.38 -0.18
CA TYR A 92 5.29 7.71 -0.32
C TYR A 92 6.11 8.33 -1.46
N TRP A 93 5.46 8.61 -2.59
CA TRP A 93 6.05 9.32 -3.72
C TRP A 93 6.48 10.74 -3.33
N THR A 94 5.70 11.50 -2.57
CA THR A 94 6.10 12.84 -2.12
C THR A 94 7.34 12.75 -1.21
N VAL A 95 7.36 11.83 -0.26
CA VAL A 95 8.53 11.64 0.62
C VAL A 95 9.78 11.29 -0.18
N GLY A 96 9.67 10.38 -1.15
CA GLY A 96 10.78 9.98 -2.00
C GLY A 96 11.24 11.06 -2.98
N SER A 97 10.31 11.67 -3.70
CA SER A 97 10.59 12.63 -4.79
C SER A 97 11.05 14.00 -4.28
N ARG A 98 10.70 14.36 -3.04
CA ARG A 98 11.13 15.62 -2.40
C ARG A 98 12.24 15.41 -1.37
N GLU A 99 12.76 14.19 -1.26
CA GLU A 99 13.81 13.79 -0.31
C GLU A 99 13.47 14.20 1.13
N LEU A 100 12.21 14.06 1.53
CA LEU A 100 11.74 14.44 2.87
C LEU A 100 12.26 13.46 3.94
N ASP A 101 12.26 13.94 5.19
CA ASP A 101 12.70 13.13 6.33
C ASP A 101 11.67 12.07 6.73
N GLY A 102 10.41 12.23 6.31
CA GLY A 102 9.36 11.25 6.55
C GLY A 102 7.99 11.75 6.12
N GLY A 103 6.98 10.92 6.36
CA GLY A 103 5.59 11.26 6.10
C GLY A 103 4.62 10.46 6.96
N LEU A 104 3.45 11.05 7.21
CA LEU A 104 2.34 10.41 7.91
C LEU A 104 1.09 10.42 7.00
N MET A 105 0.55 9.24 6.73
CA MET A 105 -0.73 9.09 6.02
C MET A 105 -1.84 8.83 7.01
N CYS A 106 -2.80 9.74 7.16
CA CYS A 106 -4.01 9.49 7.94
C CYS A 106 -4.94 8.57 7.15
N THR A 107 -4.97 7.28 7.51
CA THR A 107 -5.74 6.26 6.82
C THR A 107 -5.98 5.04 7.70
N ALA A 108 -7.07 4.32 7.47
CA ALA A 108 -7.28 2.97 8.02
C ALA A 108 -7.21 1.89 6.93
N SER A 109 -6.69 2.24 5.75
CA SER A 109 -6.63 1.40 4.55
C SER A 109 -8.00 0.77 4.27
N HIS A 110 -8.10 -0.54 4.34
CA HIS A 110 -9.31 -1.30 4.05
C HIS A 110 -10.21 -1.60 5.26
N ASN A 111 -9.86 -1.13 6.46
CA ASN A 111 -10.68 -1.39 7.64
C ASN A 111 -12.08 -0.73 7.51
N PRO A 112 -13.10 -1.23 8.23
CA PRO A 112 -14.44 -0.65 8.22
C PRO A 112 -14.45 0.86 8.57
N LYS A 113 -15.53 1.56 8.22
CA LYS A 113 -15.64 3.02 8.33
C LYS A 113 -15.34 3.62 9.71
N ALA A 114 -15.62 2.87 10.78
CA ALA A 114 -15.35 3.29 12.15
C ALA A 114 -13.86 3.37 12.49
N TYR A 115 -13.00 2.73 11.69
CA TYR A 115 -11.56 2.76 11.90
C TYR A 115 -10.91 4.00 11.30
N THR A 116 -9.85 4.45 11.96
CA THR A 116 -8.88 5.43 11.50
C THR A 116 -7.46 4.91 11.82
N GLY A 117 -6.45 5.68 11.46
CA GLY A 117 -5.07 5.28 11.70
C GLY A 117 -4.04 6.20 11.09
N ALA A 118 -2.79 5.75 11.18
CA ALA A 118 -1.66 6.41 10.57
C ALA A 118 -0.66 5.39 10.02
N LYS A 119 -0.31 5.50 8.74
CA LYS A 119 0.90 4.87 8.19
C LYS A 119 2.05 5.86 8.32
N LEU A 120 3.15 5.44 8.96
CA LEU A 120 4.28 6.31 9.27
C LEU A 120 5.52 5.84 8.51
N VAL A 121 6.16 6.75 7.78
CA VAL A 121 7.38 6.45 7.03
C VAL A 121 8.46 7.47 7.33
N GLY A 122 9.72 7.04 7.34
CA GLY A 122 10.89 7.89 7.36
C GLY A 122 11.47 8.15 5.96
N ARG A 123 12.72 8.60 5.91
CA ARG A 123 13.51 8.86 4.69
C ARG A 123 13.38 7.72 3.69
N GLY A 124 13.13 8.09 2.44
CA GLY A 124 12.91 7.14 1.34
C GLY A 124 11.58 6.38 1.44
N ALA A 125 10.61 6.85 2.24
CA ALA A 125 9.36 6.13 2.49
C ALA A 125 9.54 4.73 3.13
N LEU A 126 10.61 4.55 3.91
CA LEU A 126 10.81 3.35 4.74
C LEU A 126 9.83 3.38 5.93
N PRO A 127 9.02 2.33 6.14
CA PRO A 127 8.01 2.34 7.19
C PRO A 127 8.60 2.19 8.58
N LEU A 128 8.02 2.91 9.54
CA LEU A 128 8.25 2.67 10.96
C LEU A 128 7.46 1.42 11.34
N SER A 129 8.16 0.33 11.64
CA SER A 129 7.58 -0.99 11.78
C SER A 129 8.47 -1.91 12.61
N GLY A 130 7.87 -2.93 13.23
CA GLY A 130 8.57 -3.93 14.04
C GLY A 130 9.55 -3.30 15.02
N ASP A 131 10.83 -3.65 14.88
CA ASP A 131 11.93 -3.17 15.73
C ASP A 131 12.47 -1.78 15.31
N SER A 132 11.74 -1.04 14.46
CA SER A 132 12.16 0.26 13.93
C SER A 132 11.06 1.32 14.07
N GLY A 133 11.06 2.04 15.19
CA GLY A 133 10.33 3.30 15.39
C GLY A 133 8.90 3.15 15.92
N ILE A 134 8.16 2.09 15.56
CA ILE A 134 6.76 1.93 16.01
C ILE A 134 6.65 1.58 17.50
N GLY A 135 7.61 0.81 18.03
CA GLY A 135 7.71 0.49 19.45
C GLY A 135 8.05 1.72 20.28
N GLU A 136 9.05 2.49 19.84
CA GLU A 136 9.46 3.75 20.46
C GLU A 136 8.32 4.77 20.42
N LEU A 137 7.56 4.82 19.32
CA LEU A 137 6.38 5.67 19.20
C LEU A 137 5.31 5.28 20.23
N CYS A 138 5.05 3.98 20.39
CA CYS A 138 4.12 3.45 21.40
C CYS A 138 4.57 3.88 22.81
N GLU A 139 5.84 3.71 23.15
CA GLU A 139 6.39 4.10 24.46
C GLU A 139 6.23 5.61 24.71
N ILE A 140 6.58 6.46 23.73
CA ILE A 140 6.48 7.92 23.86
C ILE A 140 5.03 8.36 24.04
N VAL A 141 4.10 7.79 23.27
CA VAL A 141 2.69 8.21 23.27
C VAL A 141 1.95 7.70 24.51
N THR A 142 2.28 6.51 24.99
CA THR A 142 1.65 5.91 26.18
C THR A 142 2.22 6.44 27.49
N ALA A 143 3.40 7.06 27.48
CA ALA A 143 4.03 7.66 28.68
C ALA A 143 3.23 8.83 29.29
N GLY A 144 2.33 9.47 28.54
CA GLY A 144 1.44 10.51 29.05
C GLY A 144 1.29 11.70 28.11
N GLU A 145 0.82 12.83 28.64
CA GLU A 145 0.75 14.07 27.86
C GLU A 145 2.15 14.55 27.49
N PRO A 146 2.38 14.94 26.22
CA PRO A 146 3.64 15.54 25.82
C PRO A 146 3.81 16.84 26.60
N GLY A 147 5.07 17.18 26.94
CA GLY A 147 5.41 18.48 27.50
C GLY A 147 4.95 19.65 26.60
N PRO A 148 5.15 20.90 27.06
CA PRO A 148 4.76 22.08 26.28
C PRO A 148 5.40 22.04 24.88
N PRO A 149 4.77 22.67 23.86
CA PRO A 149 5.39 22.90 22.56
C PRO A 149 6.75 23.60 22.70
N VAL A 150 7.61 23.42 21.70
CA VAL A 150 8.86 24.20 21.60
C VAL A 150 8.56 25.67 21.34
N ASP A 151 9.47 26.57 21.75
CA ASP A 151 9.29 28.02 21.56
C ASP A 151 9.21 28.42 20.07
N ALA A 152 9.97 27.73 19.22
CA ALA A 152 10.00 27.94 17.77
C ALA A 152 9.23 26.82 17.06
N VAL A 153 7.90 26.98 16.98
CA VAL A 153 7.00 26.06 16.27
C VAL A 153 7.35 25.98 14.78
N GLY A 154 7.31 24.77 14.23
CA GLY A 154 7.64 24.51 12.83
C GLY A 154 6.66 25.10 11.82
N GLY A 155 7.14 25.22 10.58
CA GLY A 155 6.38 25.75 9.44
C GLY A 155 5.27 24.81 8.95
N HIS A 156 4.40 25.34 8.08
CA HIS A 156 3.32 24.59 7.45
C HIS A 156 3.07 25.13 6.06
N ASP A 157 3.42 24.34 5.06
CA ASP A 157 3.14 24.60 3.65
C ASP A 157 2.12 23.59 3.12
N SER A 158 1.53 23.89 1.97
CA SER A 158 0.64 22.96 1.26
C SER A 158 1.02 22.88 -0.21
N GLU A 159 0.96 21.67 -0.78
CA GLU A 159 1.30 21.37 -2.18
C GLU A 159 0.27 20.42 -2.81
N GLU A 160 -0.25 20.79 -3.97
CA GLU A 160 -1.04 19.89 -4.81
C GLU A 160 -0.11 19.00 -5.63
N VAL A 161 -0.09 17.70 -5.32
CA VAL A 161 0.89 16.75 -5.88
C VAL A 161 0.36 15.88 -7.02
N GLY A 162 -0.93 15.93 -7.33
CA GLY A 162 -1.57 14.99 -8.27
C GLY A 162 -1.01 15.05 -9.70
N GLU A 163 -0.77 16.25 -10.23
CA GLU A 163 -0.21 16.45 -11.58
C GLU A 163 1.25 15.95 -11.70
N PRO A 164 2.18 16.35 -10.80
CA PRO A 164 3.51 15.76 -10.74
C PRO A 164 3.52 14.24 -10.56
N PHE A 165 2.70 13.71 -9.65
CA PHE A 165 2.58 12.27 -9.42
C PHE A 165 2.14 11.51 -10.68
N ARG A 166 1.14 12.03 -11.41
CA ARG A 166 0.69 11.46 -12.69
C ARG A 166 1.82 11.41 -13.70
N ALA A 167 2.59 12.50 -13.83
CA ALA A 167 3.68 12.57 -14.79
C ALA A 167 4.70 11.46 -14.54
N ASP A 168 5.15 11.32 -13.29
CA ASP A 168 6.12 10.29 -12.89
C ASP A 168 5.54 8.87 -13.04
N ALA A 169 4.27 8.64 -12.66
CA ALA A 169 3.61 7.35 -12.81
C ALA A 169 3.54 6.88 -14.28
N LEU A 170 3.34 7.82 -15.22
CA LEU A 170 3.32 7.52 -16.65
C LEU A 170 4.72 7.19 -17.21
N GLU A 171 5.81 7.53 -16.53
CA GLU A 171 7.17 7.15 -16.98
C GLU A 171 7.44 5.64 -16.87
N PHE A 172 6.64 4.91 -16.07
CA PHE A 172 6.77 3.46 -15.90
C PHE A 172 6.27 2.65 -17.11
N VAL A 173 5.53 3.28 -18.02
CA VAL A 173 4.92 2.62 -19.20
C VAL A 173 5.06 3.47 -20.45
N ASP A 174 5.11 2.83 -21.62
CA ASP A 174 4.86 3.53 -22.87
C ASP A 174 3.35 3.62 -23.11
N ALA A 175 2.73 4.66 -22.53
CA ALA A 175 1.29 4.90 -22.64
C ALA A 175 0.77 4.96 -24.09
N SER A 176 1.64 5.25 -25.07
CA SER A 176 1.27 5.29 -26.49
C SER A 176 1.04 3.90 -27.10
N THR A 177 1.51 2.84 -26.44
CA THR A 177 1.33 1.45 -26.85
C THR A 177 0.07 0.81 -26.28
N ILE A 178 -0.57 1.46 -25.30
CA ILE A 178 -1.80 0.97 -24.69
C ILE A 178 -2.93 1.02 -25.73
N ALA A 179 -3.48 -0.15 -26.02
CA ALA A 179 -4.55 -0.32 -26.99
C ALA A 179 -5.91 0.07 -26.39
N ALA A 180 -6.89 0.26 -27.26
CA ALA A 180 -8.26 0.49 -26.80
C ALA A 180 -8.83 -0.78 -26.16
N MET A 181 -9.31 -0.65 -24.92
CA MET A 181 -9.86 -1.75 -24.12
C MET A 181 -11.06 -1.26 -23.31
N LYS A 182 -12.04 -2.13 -23.09
CA LYS A 182 -13.13 -1.87 -22.16
C LYS A 182 -12.75 -2.36 -20.77
N VAL A 183 -12.69 -1.46 -19.80
CA VAL A 183 -12.17 -1.74 -18.46
C VAL A 183 -13.21 -1.37 -17.40
N VAL A 184 -13.54 -2.31 -16.52
CA VAL A 184 -14.33 -2.03 -15.32
C VAL A 184 -13.38 -1.57 -14.23
N LEU A 185 -13.65 -0.41 -13.62
CA LEU A 185 -12.84 0.20 -12.58
C LEU A 185 -13.69 0.27 -11.30
N ASP A 186 -13.23 -0.37 -10.23
CA ASP A 186 -13.90 -0.36 -8.93
C ASP A 186 -13.05 0.38 -7.89
N GLY A 187 -13.52 1.56 -7.50
CA GLY A 187 -12.85 2.36 -6.49
C GLY A 187 -13.21 1.99 -5.05
N GLY A 188 -14.26 1.20 -4.80
CA GLY A 188 -14.74 0.86 -3.46
C GLY A 188 -15.09 2.08 -2.58
N ASN A 189 -15.52 3.19 -3.19
CA ASN A 189 -15.65 4.52 -2.57
C ASN A 189 -14.33 5.06 -1.97
N GLY A 190 -13.21 4.45 -2.36
CA GLY A 190 -11.81 4.66 -2.02
C GLY A 190 -11.15 5.92 -2.59
N MET A 191 -9.84 6.00 -2.40
CA MET A 191 -8.99 7.03 -2.99
C MET A 191 -8.64 6.80 -4.46
N ALA A 192 -8.92 5.61 -5.01
CA ALA A 192 -8.54 5.25 -6.38
C ALA A 192 -9.11 6.19 -7.46
N GLY A 193 -10.32 6.74 -7.23
CA GLY A 193 -10.94 7.68 -8.16
C GLY A 193 -10.14 8.96 -8.36
N GLU A 194 -9.73 9.57 -7.25
CA GLU A 194 -8.91 10.79 -7.23
C GLU A 194 -7.46 10.51 -7.65
N MET A 195 -6.91 9.37 -7.23
CA MET A 195 -5.51 9.01 -7.47
C MET A 195 -5.26 8.52 -8.91
N CYS A 196 -6.00 7.51 -9.36
CA CYS A 196 -5.76 6.86 -10.65
C CYS A 196 -6.60 7.47 -11.77
N GLY A 197 -7.76 8.06 -11.48
CA GLY A 197 -8.68 8.59 -12.51
C GLY A 197 -8.06 9.57 -13.50
N PRO A 198 -7.38 10.64 -13.02
CA PRO A 198 -6.71 11.59 -13.91
C PRO A 198 -5.63 10.98 -14.82
N ILE A 199 -5.11 9.80 -14.46
CA ILE A 199 -4.13 9.03 -15.25
C ILE A 199 -4.87 8.18 -16.30
N LEU A 200 -5.86 7.40 -15.86
CA LEU A 200 -6.63 6.48 -16.70
C LEU A 200 -7.47 7.23 -17.76
N ASP A 201 -7.89 8.47 -17.48
CA ASP A 201 -8.64 9.32 -18.40
C ASP A 201 -7.80 9.81 -19.58
N GLY A 202 -6.47 9.79 -19.44
CA GLY A 202 -5.53 10.06 -20.53
C GLY A 202 -5.28 8.87 -21.45
N LEU A 203 -5.80 7.68 -21.11
CA LEU A 203 -5.58 6.43 -21.85
C LEU A 203 -6.79 6.10 -22.74
N PRO A 204 -6.63 5.31 -23.82
CA PRO A 204 -7.71 4.99 -24.75
C PRO A 204 -8.70 3.92 -24.21
N LEU A 205 -9.16 4.08 -22.97
CA LEU A 205 -10.02 3.09 -22.30
C LEU A 205 -11.50 3.45 -22.40
N ASP A 206 -12.35 2.46 -22.71
CA ASP A 206 -13.79 2.53 -22.48
C ASP A 206 -14.06 2.14 -21.01
N GLN A 207 -14.12 3.15 -20.14
CA GLN A 207 -14.16 2.95 -18.70
C GLN A 207 -15.60 2.75 -18.19
N VAL A 208 -15.81 1.66 -17.47
CA VAL A 208 -17.03 1.40 -16.68
C VAL A 208 -16.68 1.56 -15.21
N ARG A 209 -17.07 2.69 -14.62
CA ARG A 209 -16.71 3.03 -13.23
C ARG A 209 -17.75 2.53 -12.23
N LEU A 210 -17.29 1.86 -11.18
CA LEU A 210 -18.05 1.41 -10.01
C LEU A 210 -17.48 2.07 -8.77
N TYR A 211 -18.35 2.57 -7.90
CA TYR A 211 -18.00 3.08 -6.57
C TYR A 211 -16.77 4.02 -6.62
N TRP A 212 -16.78 4.93 -7.60
CA TRP A 212 -15.57 5.66 -8.03
C TRP A 212 -15.37 6.99 -7.30
N GLU A 213 -16.46 7.58 -6.81
CA GLU A 213 -16.43 8.81 -6.04
C GLU A 213 -16.03 8.48 -4.59
N PRO A 214 -15.02 9.17 -4.01
CA PRO A 214 -14.64 8.94 -2.62
C PRO A 214 -15.79 9.23 -1.65
N ASP A 215 -16.11 8.28 -0.77
CA ASP A 215 -17.11 8.44 0.28
C ASP A 215 -16.70 7.63 1.53
N GLY A 216 -16.28 8.36 2.58
CA GLY A 216 -15.87 7.77 3.86
C GLY A 216 -16.98 7.06 4.64
N GLU A 217 -18.25 7.15 4.22
CA GLU A 217 -19.33 6.32 4.77
C GLU A 217 -19.31 4.88 4.25
N PHE A 218 -18.59 4.61 3.15
CA PHE A 218 -18.57 3.32 2.43
C PHE A 218 -19.98 2.75 2.22
N PRO A 219 -20.86 3.46 1.48
CA PRO A 219 -22.28 3.11 1.38
C PRO A 219 -22.54 1.80 0.62
N ASP A 220 -21.60 1.38 -0.24
CA ASP A 220 -21.78 0.26 -1.15
C ASP A 220 -21.22 -1.06 -0.57
N HIS A 221 -19.91 -1.11 -0.29
CA HIS A 221 -19.24 -2.23 0.36
C HIS A 221 -17.94 -1.78 1.05
N GLU A 222 -17.37 -2.63 1.90
CA GLU A 222 -16.04 -2.37 2.48
C GLU A 222 -14.98 -2.37 1.37
N PRO A 223 -13.98 -1.47 1.41
CA PRO A 223 -13.00 -1.34 0.34
C PRO A 223 -11.88 -2.40 0.48
N ASN A 224 -12.27 -3.68 0.52
CA ASN A 224 -11.37 -4.81 0.64
C ASN A 224 -11.66 -5.85 -0.46
N PRO A 225 -11.03 -5.75 -1.64
CA PRO A 225 -11.28 -6.66 -2.76
C PRO A 225 -10.79 -8.11 -2.54
N LEU A 226 -10.05 -8.40 -1.46
CA LEU A 226 -9.69 -9.77 -1.09
C LEU A 226 -10.89 -10.58 -0.59
N LEU A 227 -11.90 -9.92 -0.02
CA LEU A 227 -13.13 -10.55 0.43
C LEU A 227 -14.02 -10.86 -0.77
N GLU A 228 -14.47 -12.13 -0.86
CA GLU A 228 -15.23 -12.62 -2.00
C GLU A 228 -16.54 -11.83 -2.22
N GLU A 229 -17.20 -11.47 -1.13
CA GLU A 229 -18.41 -10.67 -1.11
C GLU A 229 -18.23 -9.28 -1.72
N ASN A 230 -17.06 -8.66 -1.53
CA ASN A 230 -16.76 -7.31 -2.03
C ASN A 230 -16.37 -7.36 -3.52
N ARG A 231 -15.59 -8.35 -3.96
CA ARG A 231 -15.18 -8.46 -5.37
C ARG A 231 -16.25 -9.03 -6.31
N ARG A 232 -17.32 -9.62 -5.78
CA ARG A 232 -18.38 -10.19 -6.62
C ARG A 232 -19.04 -9.15 -7.53
N PHE A 233 -19.18 -7.90 -7.06
CA PHE A 233 -19.78 -6.82 -7.85
C PHE A 233 -19.00 -6.51 -9.13
N ILE A 234 -17.68 -6.30 -9.02
CA ILE A 234 -16.83 -6.08 -10.19
C ILE A 234 -16.78 -7.31 -11.10
N MET A 235 -16.73 -8.53 -10.54
CA MET A 235 -16.74 -9.78 -11.33
C MET A 235 -18.00 -9.90 -12.20
N ASP A 236 -19.18 -9.70 -11.60
CA ASP A 236 -20.45 -9.73 -12.30
C ASP A 236 -20.54 -8.60 -13.34
N LYS A 237 -19.97 -7.42 -13.02
CA LYS A 237 -19.96 -6.27 -13.93
C LYS A 237 -19.10 -6.55 -15.16
N VAL A 238 -17.89 -7.09 -15.01
CA VAL A 238 -17.00 -7.47 -16.11
C VAL A 238 -17.72 -8.39 -17.10
N LEU A 239 -18.42 -9.41 -16.60
CA LEU A 239 -19.20 -10.32 -17.44
C LEU A 239 -20.37 -9.62 -18.14
N SER A 240 -21.15 -8.82 -17.40
CA SER A 240 -22.35 -8.16 -17.94
C SER A 240 -22.01 -7.11 -19.00
N GLU A 241 -20.85 -6.47 -18.89
CA GLU A 241 -20.38 -5.44 -19.81
C GLU A 241 -19.58 -6.01 -20.97
N GLY A 242 -19.19 -7.29 -20.91
CA GLY A 242 -18.24 -7.90 -21.83
C GLY A 242 -16.90 -7.16 -21.83
N ALA A 243 -16.44 -6.75 -20.65
CA ALA A 243 -15.21 -5.99 -20.49
C ALA A 243 -13.97 -6.88 -20.70
N ASP A 244 -12.89 -6.29 -21.17
CA ASP A 244 -11.61 -6.98 -21.39
C ASP A 244 -10.83 -7.18 -20.07
N LEU A 245 -11.13 -6.35 -19.07
CA LEU A 245 -10.44 -6.33 -17.79
C LEU A 245 -11.32 -5.69 -16.70
N GLY A 246 -11.20 -6.17 -15.47
CA GLY A 246 -11.63 -5.44 -14.27
C GLY A 246 -10.43 -5.10 -13.40
N ILE A 247 -10.42 -3.91 -12.81
CA ILE A 247 -9.40 -3.45 -11.86
C ILE A 247 -10.12 -2.88 -10.63
N ALA A 248 -9.72 -3.33 -9.44
CA ALA A 248 -10.26 -2.88 -8.16
C ALA A 248 -9.12 -2.44 -7.24
N TRP A 249 -9.39 -1.45 -6.40
CA TRP A 249 -8.46 -0.95 -5.39
C TRP A 249 -9.03 -1.09 -3.98
N ASP A 250 -8.16 -1.01 -2.99
CA ASP A 250 -8.61 -0.84 -1.60
C ASP A 250 -8.74 0.64 -1.20
N GLY A 251 -9.12 0.89 0.05
CA GLY A 251 -9.63 2.19 0.49
C GLY A 251 -8.65 3.35 0.29
N ASP A 252 -7.36 3.12 0.52
CA ASP A 252 -6.30 4.13 0.35
C ASP A 252 -5.46 3.92 -0.91
N GLY A 253 -5.81 2.94 -1.74
CA GLY A 253 -5.33 2.76 -3.10
C GLY A 253 -3.97 2.09 -3.25
N ASP A 254 -3.28 1.70 -2.17
CA ASP A 254 -1.95 1.08 -2.28
C ASP A 254 -1.98 -0.42 -2.63
N ARG A 255 -3.18 -1.01 -2.71
CA ARG A 255 -3.39 -2.34 -3.27
C ARG A 255 -4.26 -2.32 -4.51
N CYS A 256 -3.91 -3.17 -5.47
CA CYS A 256 -4.58 -3.29 -6.75
C CYS A 256 -4.88 -4.75 -7.08
N PHE A 257 -6.09 -5.01 -7.59
CA PHE A 257 -6.64 -6.34 -7.82
C PHE A 257 -7.28 -6.41 -9.20
N PHE A 258 -7.22 -7.60 -9.81
CA PHE A 258 -7.63 -7.75 -11.20
C PHE A 258 -8.67 -8.86 -11.36
N ILE A 259 -9.60 -8.62 -12.28
CA ILE A 259 -10.56 -9.58 -12.79
C ILE A 259 -10.27 -9.77 -14.27
N ASP A 260 -10.10 -11.00 -14.72
CA ASP A 260 -9.90 -11.27 -16.14
C ASP A 260 -11.19 -11.13 -16.97
N ASP A 261 -11.08 -11.21 -18.29
CA ASP A 261 -12.19 -11.12 -19.24
C ASP A 261 -13.26 -12.23 -19.09
N THR A 262 -12.97 -13.27 -18.30
CA THR A 262 -13.92 -14.34 -17.96
C THR A 262 -14.63 -14.11 -16.63
N GLY A 263 -14.45 -12.93 -16.02
CA GLY A 263 -15.05 -12.57 -14.74
C GLY A 263 -14.40 -13.28 -13.54
N ARG A 264 -13.19 -13.86 -13.70
CA ARG A 264 -12.50 -14.55 -12.61
C ARG A 264 -11.49 -13.62 -11.93
N PHE A 265 -11.49 -13.63 -10.60
CA PHE A 265 -10.44 -13.00 -9.81
C PHE A 265 -9.07 -13.59 -10.18
N VAL A 266 -8.07 -12.72 -10.24
CA VAL A 266 -6.68 -13.09 -10.51
C VAL A 266 -5.94 -13.19 -9.18
N ASP A 267 -5.46 -14.39 -8.87
CA ASP A 267 -4.67 -14.62 -7.67
C ASP A 267 -3.40 -13.76 -7.65
N GLY A 268 -3.05 -13.22 -6.48
CA GLY A 268 -1.99 -12.21 -6.33
C GLY A 268 -0.61 -12.72 -6.73
N ASP A 269 -0.33 -14.01 -6.56
CA ASP A 269 0.90 -14.66 -7.02
C ASP A 269 0.97 -14.78 -8.55
N PHE A 270 -0.13 -15.12 -9.22
CA PHE A 270 -0.21 -15.10 -10.69
C PHE A 270 -0.06 -13.69 -11.24
N LEU A 271 -0.67 -12.70 -10.59
CA LEU A 271 -0.45 -11.30 -10.93
C LEU A 271 1.01 -10.88 -10.74
N THR A 272 1.65 -11.27 -9.63
CA THR A 272 3.10 -11.07 -9.43
C THR A 272 3.92 -11.66 -10.59
N THR A 273 3.55 -12.82 -11.13
CA THR A 273 4.26 -13.41 -12.28
C THR A 273 4.15 -12.54 -13.55
N LEU A 274 2.96 -11.99 -13.84
CA LEU A 274 2.74 -11.15 -15.02
C LEU A 274 3.50 -9.82 -14.89
N LEU A 275 3.46 -9.20 -13.71
CA LEU A 275 4.22 -7.98 -13.42
C LEU A 275 5.72 -8.23 -13.51
N ALA A 276 6.21 -9.34 -12.94
CA ALA A 276 7.63 -9.70 -13.02
C ALA A 276 8.10 -9.90 -14.47
N GLN A 277 7.29 -10.52 -15.33
CA GLN A 277 7.60 -10.63 -16.77
C GLN A 277 7.68 -9.27 -17.47
N SER A 278 6.77 -8.35 -17.13
CA SER A 278 6.79 -6.98 -17.64
C SER A 278 8.08 -6.26 -17.23
N ILE A 279 8.47 -6.39 -15.96
CA ILE A 279 9.70 -5.81 -15.42
C ILE A 279 10.94 -6.43 -16.07
N LEU A 280 11.03 -7.76 -16.19
CA LEU A 280 12.17 -8.46 -16.80
C LEU A 280 12.31 -8.20 -18.31
N THR A 281 11.21 -7.80 -18.98
CA THR A 281 11.29 -7.34 -20.38
C THR A 281 12.02 -6.00 -20.48
N LYS A 282 11.83 -5.11 -19.50
CA LYS A 282 12.47 -3.78 -19.42
C LYS A 282 13.87 -3.86 -18.81
N GLU A 283 14.08 -4.74 -17.84
CA GLU A 283 15.33 -4.95 -17.11
C GLU A 283 15.71 -6.45 -17.05
N PRO A 284 16.32 -6.98 -18.12
CA PRO A 284 16.73 -8.39 -18.15
C PRO A 284 17.73 -8.72 -17.04
N GLY A 285 17.49 -9.83 -16.32
CA GLY A 285 18.36 -10.29 -15.24
C GLY A 285 18.08 -9.67 -13.87
N ALA A 286 17.07 -8.80 -13.75
CA ALA A 286 16.72 -8.17 -12.48
C ALA A 286 16.35 -9.19 -11.39
N ALA A 287 16.59 -8.80 -10.13
CA ALA A 287 16.10 -9.52 -8.97
C ALA A 287 14.63 -9.15 -8.69
N ILE A 288 13.82 -10.17 -8.37
CA ILE A 288 12.39 -10.07 -8.08
C ILE A 288 12.12 -10.67 -6.70
N LEU A 289 11.52 -9.88 -5.80
CA LEU A 289 11.09 -10.35 -4.49
C LEU A 289 9.64 -10.87 -4.54
N TYR A 290 9.34 -11.90 -3.76
CA TYR A 290 7.98 -12.37 -3.54
C TYR A 290 7.82 -12.98 -2.16
N ASP A 291 6.63 -12.90 -1.57
CA ASP A 291 6.46 -13.33 -0.19
C ASP A 291 6.34 -14.86 -0.06
N VAL A 292 6.64 -15.37 1.14
CA VAL A 292 6.63 -16.81 1.47
C VAL A 292 5.30 -17.53 1.19
N ARG A 293 4.17 -16.82 1.03
CA ARG A 293 2.86 -17.41 0.71
C ARG A 293 2.67 -17.64 -0.79
N ALA A 294 3.42 -16.95 -1.64
CA ALA A 294 3.22 -17.05 -3.09
C ALA A 294 3.55 -18.46 -3.61
N SER A 295 2.81 -18.92 -4.62
CA SER A 295 3.08 -20.21 -5.22
C SER A 295 4.44 -20.26 -5.92
N ARG A 296 4.91 -21.49 -6.18
CA ARG A 296 6.12 -21.74 -6.99
C ARG A 296 6.04 -21.13 -8.40
N ALA A 297 4.84 -20.73 -8.86
CA ALA A 297 4.67 -20.05 -10.13
C ALA A 297 5.56 -18.80 -10.25
N VAL A 298 5.68 -18.01 -9.17
CA VAL A 298 6.50 -16.78 -9.20
C VAL A 298 7.97 -17.11 -9.47
N ARG A 299 8.53 -18.05 -8.70
CA ARG A 299 9.92 -18.50 -8.89
C ARG A 299 10.15 -19.03 -10.30
N ASP A 300 9.34 -20.00 -10.71
CA ASP A 300 9.51 -20.69 -11.98
C ASP A 300 9.41 -19.69 -13.16
N VAL A 301 8.44 -18.76 -13.12
CA VAL A 301 8.28 -17.74 -14.19
C VAL A 301 9.42 -16.73 -14.21
N VAL A 302 9.88 -16.26 -13.04
CA VAL A 302 11.00 -15.31 -12.95
C VAL A 302 12.29 -15.95 -13.49
N GLU A 303 12.58 -17.19 -13.08
CA GLU A 303 13.78 -17.92 -13.52
C GLU A 303 13.71 -18.25 -15.02
N ASP A 304 12.55 -18.70 -15.52
CA ASP A 304 12.34 -18.96 -16.95
C ASP A 304 12.48 -17.69 -17.80
N ALA A 305 12.14 -16.51 -17.25
CA ALA A 305 12.34 -15.22 -17.88
C ALA A 305 13.77 -14.65 -17.72
N GLY A 306 14.68 -15.40 -17.09
CA GLY A 306 16.09 -15.04 -16.93
C GLY A 306 16.37 -14.06 -15.78
N GLY A 307 15.39 -13.84 -14.89
CA GLY A 307 15.56 -13.06 -13.66
C GLY A 307 16.07 -13.90 -12.48
N THR A 308 16.26 -13.26 -11.33
CA THR A 308 16.58 -13.95 -10.07
C THR A 308 15.44 -13.79 -9.08
N ALA A 309 14.88 -14.90 -8.60
CA ALA A 309 13.73 -14.89 -7.70
C ALA A 309 14.20 -15.02 -6.23
N HIS A 310 13.76 -14.12 -5.37
CA HIS A 310 14.10 -14.14 -3.94
C HIS A 310 12.84 -14.16 -3.08
N VAL A 311 12.75 -15.17 -2.22
CA VAL A 311 11.70 -15.26 -1.21
C VAL A 311 11.94 -14.20 -0.15
N ASN A 312 10.87 -13.48 0.22
CA ASN A 312 10.87 -12.45 1.26
C ASN A 312 9.84 -12.76 2.35
N ARG A 313 10.09 -12.24 3.56
CA ARG A 313 9.11 -12.29 4.65
C ARG A 313 7.90 -11.41 4.31
N VAL A 314 6.70 -11.84 4.68
CA VAL A 314 5.47 -11.03 4.55
C VAL A 314 5.61 -9.72 5.32
N GLY A 315 5.13 -8.63 4.72
CA GLY A 315 5.04 -7.32 5.33
C GLY A 315 5.83 -6.27 4.57
N HIS A 316 5.16 -5.15 4.30
CA HIS A 316 5.68 -4.05 3.49
C HIS A 316 7.07 -3.56 3.91
N ALA A 317 7.36 -3.50 5.21
CA ALA A 317 8.65 -3.09 5.75
C ALA A 317 9.80 -3.97 5.28
N PHE A 318 9.62 -5.29 5.31
CA PHE A 318 10.64 -6.24 4.88
C PHE A 318 10.87 -6.15 3.37
N PHE A 319 9.82 -5.86 2.58
CA PHE A 319 9.97 -5.61 1.15
C PHE A 319 10.77 -4.34 0.88
N LYS A 320 10.36 -3.19 1.44
CA LYS A 320 11.03 -1.91 1.17
C LYS A 320 12.50 -1.93 1.59
N ALA A 321 12.83 -2.59 2.71
CA ALA A 321 14.22 -2.76 3.16
C ALA A 321 15.00 -3.68 2.21
N ARG A 322 14.50 -4.90 1.96
CA ARG A 322 15.22 -5.89 1.17
C ARG A 322 15.37 -5.51 -0.30
N MET A 323 14.41 -4.80 -0.89
CA MET A 323 14.56 -4.29 -2.26
C MET A 323 15.76 -3.34 -2.40
N ARG A 324 16.04 -2.53 -1.36
CA ARG A 324 17.23 -1.65 -1.34
C ARG A 324 18.52 -2.44 -1.17
N GLU A 325 18.51 -3.44 -0.28
CA GLU A 325 19.68 -4.29 -0.01
C GLU A 325 20.05 -5.14 -1.23
N ASP A 326 19.07 -5.79 -1.86
CA ASP A 326 19.26 -6.69 -2.99
C ASP A 326 19.30 -5.94 -4.34
N GLY A 327 18.95 -4.65 -4.36
CA GLY A 327 18.76 -3.89 -5.60
C GLY A 327 17.62 -4.43 -6.48
N ALA A 328 16.65 -5.14 -5.87
CA ALA A 328 15.57 -5.80 -6.59
C ALA A 328 14.67 -4.78 -7.29
N ALA A 329 14.38 -5.02 -8.57
CA ALA A 329 13.59 -4.10 -9.39
C ALA A 329 12.12 -4.08 -8.98
N PHE A 330 11.59 -5.23 -8.55
CA PHE A 330 10.18 -5.43 -8.23
C PHE A 330 9.99 -6.39 -7.05
N GLY A 331 8.96 -6.14 -6.25
CA GLY A 331 8.48 -7.03 -5.22
C GLY A 331 6.96 -7.20 -5.30
N GLY A 332 6.44 -8.41 -5.07
CA GLY A 332 4.99 -8.62 -5.05
C GLY A 332 4.53 -9.50 -3.89
N GLU A 333 3.49 -9.05 -3.19
CA GLU A 333 2.81 -9.83 -2.16
C GLU A 333 1.48 -10.38 -2.66
N VAL A 334 1.10 -11.59 -2.21
CA VAL A 334 -0.20 -12.21 -2.55
C VAL A 334 -1.40 -11.37 -2.11
N SER A 335 -1.20 -10.46 -1.16
CA SER A 335 -2.22 -9.56 -0.62
C SER A 335 -2.50 -8.33 -1.49
N GLY A 336 -1.81 -8.16 -2.63
CA GLY A 336 -2.05 -7.07 -3.58
C GLY A 336 -1.13 -5.85 -3.42
N HIS A 337 -0.10 -5.91 -2.57
CA HIS A 337 0.94 -4.89 -2.52
C HIS A 337 2.04 -5.21 -3.55
N TYR A 338 2.36 -4.21 -4.38
CA TYR A 338 3.32 -4.32 -5.47
C TYR A 338 4.33 -3.19 -5.41
N TYR A 339 5.59 -3.53 -5.20
CA TYR A 339 6.68 -2.62 -4.89
C TYR A 339 7.60 -2.43 -6.09
N PHE A 340 8.01 -1.19 -6.36
CA PHE A 340 8.87 -0.87 -7.51
C PHE A 340 10.09 -0.08 -7.05
N ARG A 341 11.29 -0.53 -7.45
CA ARG A 341 12.56 0.11 -7.05
C ARG A 341 12.57 1.59 -7.40
N ASP A 342 12.20 1.89 -8.64
CA ASP A 342 12.24 3.23 -9.21
C ASP A 342 11.06 4.09 -8.74
N PHE A 343 10.11 3.50 -7.99
CA PHE A 343 9.08 4.19 -7.21
C PHE A 343 9.48 4.24 -5.73
N HIS A 344 10.75 4.56 -5.46
CA HIS A 344 11.33 4.65 -4.11
C HIS A 344 11.19 3.37 -3.27
N CYS A 345 11.18 2.20 -3.93
CA CYS A 345 10.88 0.89 -3.31
C CYS A 345 9.54 0.87 -2.54
N ALA A 346 8.62 1.78 -2.86
CA ALA A 346 7.30 1.83 -2.28
C ALA A 346 6.32 0.98 -3.08
N ASP A 347 5.26 0.57 -2.41
CA ASP A 347 4.10 -0.06 -2.99
C ASP A 347 3.23 0.96 -3.73
N SER A 348 2.61 0.49 -4.82
CA SER A 348 1.66 1.26 -5.62
C SER A 348 0.54 0.34 -6.12
N GLY A 349 -0.70 0.82 -6.05
CA GLY A 349 -1.84 0.29 -6.78
C GLY A 349 -2.03 0.94 -8.16
N THR A 350 -1.42 2.09 -8.43
CA THR A 350 -1.44 2.72 -9.78
C THR A 350 -0.56 1.98 -10.78
N LEU A 351 0.70 1.72 -10.43
CA LEU A 351 1.69 1.15 -11.36
C LEU A 351 1.31 -0.25 -11.87
N PRO A 352 0.78 -1.18 -11.05
CA PRO A 352 0.27 -2.46 -11.54
C PRO A 352 -0.83 -2.29 -12.60
N ALA A 353 -1.75 -1.34 -12.41
CA ALA A 353 -2.82 -1.08 -13.37
C ALA A 353 -2.24 -0.65 -14.73
N LEU A 354 -1.30 0.30 -14.72
CA LEU A 354 -0.63 0.76 -15.94
C LEU A 354 0.18 -0.36 -16.61
N LEU A 355 0.96 -1.11 -15.85
CA LEU A 355 1.82 -2.19 -16.37
C LEU A 355 1.00 -3.35 -16.96
N ILE A 356 -0.14 -3.71 -16.38
CA ILE A 356 -1.02 -4.74 -16.94
C ILE A 356 -1.71 -4.26 -18.20
N LEU A 357 -2.18 -3.01 -18.26
CA LEU A 357 -2.75 -2.43 -19.47
C LEU A 357 -1.73 -2.43 -20.63
N GLU A 358 -0.49 -2.01 -20.35
CA GLU A 358 0.62 -2.08 -21.31
C GLU A 358 0.92 -3.52 -21.73
N LEU A 359 1.03 -4.45 -20.77
CA LEU A 359 1.34 -5.85 -21.04
C LEU A 359 0.29 -6.51 -21.94
N LEU A 360 -0.99 -6.35 -21.64
CA LEU A 360 -2.09 -6.92 -22.45
C LEU A 360 -2.08 -6.33 -23.86
N SER A 361 -1.84 -5.03 -23.98
CA SER A 361 -1.73 -4.33 -25.26
C SER A 361 -0.55 -4.83 -26.10
N ALA A 362 0.63 -4.96 -25.47
CA ALA A 362 1.85 -5.42 -26.13
C ALA A 362 1.77 -6.88 -26.58
N LYS A 363 1.08 -7.74 -25.81
CA LYS A 363 0.87 -9.15 -26.16
C LYS A 363 -0.25 -9.33 -27.18
N GLY A 364 -1.24 -8.44 -27.21
CA GLY A 364 -2.47 -8.61 -27.98
C GLY A 364 -3.26 -9.86 -27.55
N GLN A 365 -3.14 -10.22 -26.27
CA GLN A 365 -3.77 -11.39 -25.67
C GLN A 365 -4.67 -10.97 -24.52
N LYS A 366 -5.69 -11.78 -24.26
CA LYS A 366 -6.55 -11.57 -23.11
C LYS A 366 -5.89 -11.99 -21.82
N MET A 367 -6.30 -11.41 -20.70
CA MET A 367 -5.73 -11.77 -19.40
C MET A 367 -5.99 -13.25 -19.07
N SER A 368 -7.16 -13.81 -19.41
CA SER A 368 -7.42 -15.23 -19.18
C SER A 368 -6.46 -16.15 -19.96
N GLU A 369 -6.04 -15.73 -21.15
CA GLU A 369 -5.11 -16.50 -22.00
C GLU A 369 -3.69 -16.48 -21.44
N LEU A 370 -3.24 -15.35 -20.89
CA LEU A 370 -1.95 -15.25 -20.21
C LEU A 370 -1.92 -16.08 -18.91
N LEU A 371 -3.06 -16.19 -18.23
CA LEU A 371 -3.19 -16.91 -16.96
C LEU A 371 -3.38 -18.43 -17.13
N GLU A 372 -3.88 -18.90 -18.27
CA GLU A 372 -4.18 -20.32 -18.48
C GLU A 372 -2.98 -21.27 -18.29
N PRO A 373 -1.76 -20.95 -18.77
CA PRO A 373 -0.57 -21.77 -18.49
C PRO A 373 -0.24 -21.89 -16.99
N LEU A 374 -0.55 -20.87 -16.20
CA LEU A 374 -0.33 -20.86 -14.76
C LEU A 374 -1.42 -21.67 -14.05
N ARG A 375 -2.69 -21.38 -14.35
CA ARG A 375 -3.87 -22.05 -13.77
C ARG A 375 -3.91 -23.55 -14.05
N SER A 376 -3.39 -23.99 -15.20
CA SER A 376 -3.33 -25.41 -15.56
C SER A 376 -2.19 -26.17 -14.87
N ARG A 377 -1.16 -25.47 -14.39
CA ARG A 377 0.05 -26.07 -13.77
C ARG A 377 0.07 -25.95 -12.25
N TYR A 378 -0.40 -24.84 -11.70
CA TYR A 378 -0.31 -24.54 -10.27
C TYR A 378 -1.71 -24.44 -9.65
N PHE A 379 -1.89 -25.16 -8.55
CA PHE A 379 -3.12 -25.09 -7.76
C PHE A 379 -2.93 -24.12 -6.60
N ILE A 380 -3.84 -23.16 -6.46
CA ILE A 380 -3.86 -22.18 -5.38
C ILE A 380 -5.04 -22.52 -4.47
N SER A 381 -4.77 -22.75 -3.18
CA SER A 381 -5.82 -23.01 -2.19
C SER A 381 -6.60 -21.77 -1.77
N GLY A 382 -6.04 -20.59 -2.04
CA GLY A 382 -6.38 -19.36 -1.32
C GLY A 382 -5.76 -19.35 0.09
N GLU A 383 -5.92 -18.22 0.79
CA GLU A 383 -5.51 -18.08 2.19
C GLU A 383 -6.52 -18.77 3.11
N ILE A 384 -6.04 -19.66 3.98
CA ILE A 384 -6.86 -20.40 4.95
C ILE A 384 -6.50 -19.91 6.34
N ASN A 385 -7.37 -19.10 6.93
CA ASN A 385 -7.21 -18.59 8.29
C ASN A 385 -7.76 -19.61 9.31
N SER A 386 -6.97 -19.90 10.35
CA SER A 386 -7.35 -20.80 11.45
C SER A 386 -7.20 -20.08 12.78
N GLU A 387 -8.27 -20.05 13.58
CA GLU A 387 -8.24 -19.49 14.93
C GLU A 387 -7.71 -20.53 15.93
N VAL A 388 -6.76 -20.12 16.77
CA VAL A 388 -6.14 -20.95 17.81
C VAL A 388 -6.00 -20.14 19.09
N ASP A 389 -6.00 -20.82 20.25
CA ASP A 389 -5.94 -20.16 21.56
C ASP A 389 -4.62 -19.40 21.80
N ASP A 390 -3.50 -19.95 21.30
CA ASP A 390 -2.15 -19.40 21.44
C ASP A 390 -1.37 -19.66 20.14
N ALA A 391 -1.19 -18.60 19.36
CA ALA A 391 -0.52 -18.67 18.06
C ALA A 391 0.98 -18.97 18.21
N ASP A 392 1.65 -18.37 19.20
CA ASP A 392 3.09 -18.54 19.41
C ASP A 392 3.42 -19.97 19.84
N ALA A 393 2.67 -20.51 20.82
CA ALA A 393 2.82 -21.89 21.25
C ALA A 393 2.52 -22.88 20.10
N LYS A 394 1.56 -22.56 19.22
CA LYS A 394 1.28 -23.39 18.04
C LYS A 394 2.42 -23.38 17.04
N MET A 395 3.04 -22.22 16.79
CA MET A 395 4.20 -22.12 15.91
C MET A 395 5.40 -22.88 16.45
N GLU A 396 5.65 -22.84 17.77
CA GLU A 396 6.68 -23.65 18.42
C GLU A 396 6.43 -25.16 18.28
N GLU A 397 5.18 -25.60 18.47
CA GLU A 397 4.79 -26.99 18.30
C GLU A 397 5.05 -27.48 16.86
N ILE A 398 4.67 -26.68 15.85
CA ILE A 398 4.90 -26.99 14.43
C ILE A 398 6.40 -27.07 14.16
N ALA A 399 7.18 -26.08 14.60
CA ALA A 399 8.63 -26.06 14.41
C ALA A 399 9.32 -27.26 15.06
N SER A 400 8.88 -27.65 16.27
CA SER A 400 9.41 -28.84 16.95
C SER A 400 9.02 -30.14 16.27
N ARG A 401 7.80 -30.24 15.74
CA ARG A 401 7.28 -31.46 15.11
C ARG A 401 7.95 -31.72 13.76
N TYR A 402 8.28 -30.66 13.02
CA TYR A 402 8.88 -30.71 11.69
C TYR A 402 10.33 -30.18 11.70
N SER A 403 11.07 -30.43 12.79
CA SER A 403 12.44 -29.95 12.97
C SER A 403 13.44 -30.47 11.94
N ASP A 404 13.09 -31.56 11.24
CA ASP A 404 13.84 -32.18 10.15
C ASP A 404 13.36 -31.75 8.75
N GLY A 405 12.47 -30.77 8.68
CA GLY A 405 11.98 -30.22 7.41
C GLY A 405 13.07 -29.46 6.65
N GLU A 406 13.20 -29.75 5.36
CA GLU A 406 14.08 -29.00 4.45
C GLU A 406 13.24 -28.03 3.60
N VAL A 407 13.64 -26.75 3.57
CA VAL A 407 13.04 -25.74 2.68
C VAL A 407 13.67 -25.90 1.29
N THR A 408 12.88 -26.37 0.32
CA THR A 408 13.30 -26.64 -1.08
C THR A 408 12.69 -25.67 -2.08
#